data_AF-A0AAC9YVQ6-F1
#
_entry.id   AF-A0AAC9YVQ6-F1
#
_cell.length_a   1.000
_cell.length_b   1.000
_cell.length_c   1.000
_cell.angle_alpha   90.00
_cell.angle_beta   90.00
_cell.angle_gamma   90.00
#
_symmetry.space_group_name_H-M   'P 1'
#
loop_
_entity.id
_entity.type
_entity.pdbx_description
1 polymer ?
#
loop_
_entity_poly.entity_id
_entity_poly.type
_entity_poly.pdbx_seq_one_letter_code
_entity_poly.pdbx_strand_id
1 'polypeptide(L)'
;MRKLLITVLVLAFMASAPAYAHQPVDLLKTDTTAAKGPLLVDGTISYAVRAAFSKAGEKKGFRAAFAQGDGLSVEYLIVDKKPENTLRPTQLPTLVMTSPKGTSLTLKFTERTKFPYSGVNYLYLARYQAVAEAGEYSFLVSAKRKASIILSVGVKEIPGEVLRGPKPTPSVTPAPATTPTPTPSAAATSTPAPAPTKTGYTMAQVRANNSASNCWSVIDDSVYDLTNWIKSHPGGSGAIVGLCGTDGSGAFSSKHGNQSRPAAQLSSYRLGPLEK
;
A
#
# COMPACT_ATOMS: atom_id res chain seq x y z
N MET A 1 37.61 -21.87 50.13
CA MET A 1 37.66 -21.89 48.65
C MET A 1 36.24 -21.68 48.10
N ARG A 2 35.87 -20.47 47.68
CA ARG A 2 34.66 -20.20 46.90
C ARG A 2 35.09 -19.38 45.68
N LYS A 3 35.20 -20.05 44.53
CA LYS A 3 35.52 -19.39 43.25
C LYS A 3 34.25 -18.68 42.78
N LEU A 4 34.32 -17.36 42.66
CA LEU A 4 33.28 -16.52 42.09
C LEU A 4 33.33 -16.67 40.56
N LEU A 5 32.30 -17.27 39.95
CA LEU A 5 32.13 -17.21 38.50
C LEU A 5 31.56 -15.83 38.14
N ILE A 6 32.31 -15.05 37.38
CA ILE A 6 31.83 -13.81 36.75
C ILE A 6 31.31 -14.19 35.37
N THR A 7 29.98 -14.24 35.23
CA THR A 7 29.31 -14.41 33.94
C THR A 7 29.28 -13.06 33.24
N VAL A 8 30.07 -12.90 32.18
CA VAL A 8 30.02 -11.71 31.31
C VAL A 8 28.79 -11.83 30.42
N LEU A 9 27.73 -11.10 30.78
CA LEU A 9 26.53 -10.96 29.95
C LEU A 9 26.84 -9.98 28.81
N VAL A 10 27.14 -10.51 27.62
CA VAL A 10 27.25 -9.71 26.40
C VAL A 10 25.84 -9.26 25.99
N LEU A 11 25.49 -8.03 26.35
CA LEU A 11 24.23 -7.40 25.94
C LEU A 11 24.38 -6.93 24.48
N ALA A 12 23.99 -7.78 23.54
CA ALA A 12 23.90 -7.41 22.13
C ALA A 12 22.82 -6.34 21.97
N PHE A 13 23.25 -5.08 21.78
CA PHE A 13 22.38 -3.96 21.39
C PHE A 13 21.92 -4.20 19.94
N MET A 14 20.87 -5.01 19.77
CA MET A 14 20.08 -5.02 18.54
C MET A 14 19.38 -3.66 18.46
N ALA A 15 19.94 -2.74 17.67
CA ALA A 15 19.26 -1.51 17.32
C ALA A 15 17.98 -1.87 16.56
N SER A 16 16.86 -1.88 17.27
CA SER A 16 15.53 -2.02 16.69
C SER A 16 15.29 -0.80 15.81
N ALA A 17 15.46 -0.98 14.50
CA ALA A 17 15.03 0.01 13.53
C ALA A 17 13.55 0.31 13.80
N PRO A 18 13.13 1.59 13.85
CA PRO A 18 11.75 1.93 14.10
C PRO A 18 10.88 1.28 13.02
N ALA A 19 9.88 0.49 13.45
CA ALA A 19 8.86 -0.02 12.57
C ALA A 19 8.02 1.17 12.05
N TYR A 20 8.37 1.68 10.86
CA TYR A 20 7.60 2.72 10.18
C TYR A 20 6.39 2.09 9.51
N ALA A 21 5.26 2.01 10.23
CA ALA A 21 3.99 1.55 9.67
C ALA A 21 3.50 2.42 8.49
N HIS A 22 3.93 3.69 8.43
CA HIS A 22 3.71 4.58 7.29
C HIS A 22 4.95 5.45 7.03
N GLN A 23 5.48 5.42 5.81
CA GLN A 23 6.57 6.31 5.41
C GLN A 23 6.06 7.75 5.19
N PRO A 24 6.58 8.75 5.90
CA PRO A 24 6.08 10.12 5.79
C PRO A 24 6.53 10.80 4.50
N VAL A 25 5.61 11.54 3.85
CA VAL A 25 5.91 12.39 2.68
C VAL A 25 5.26 13.75 2.82
N ASP A 26 6.04 14.81 3.01
CA ASP A 26 5.51 16.17 3.15
C ASP A 26 5.31 16.86 1.80
N LEU A 27 4.10 17.34 1.52
CA LEU A 27 3.87 18.17 0.34
C LEU A 27 4.32 19.62 0.61
N LEU A 28 5.28 20.08 -0.19
CA LEU A 28 5.90 21.40 -0.10
C LEU A 28 5.02 22.48 -0.75
N LYS A 29 5.33 23.75 -0.48
CA LYS A 29 4.63 24.90 -1.10
C LYS A 29 4.80 24.92 -2.62
N THR A 30 5.87 24.32 -3.13
CA THR A 30 6.20 24.20 -4.56
C THR A 30 5.40 23.12 -5.29
N ASP A 31 4.78 22.19 -4.56
CA ASP A 31 4.12 21.01 -5.12
C ASP A 31 2.70 21.36 -5.63
N THR A 32 2.55 22.49 -6.33
CA THR A 32 1.23 23.10 -6.64
C THR A 32 0.38 22.31 -7.65
N THR A 33 0.99 21.33 -8.30
CA THR A 33 0.35 20.38 -9.22
C THR A 33 0.93 18.99 -8.95
N ALA A 34 0.25 17.93 -9.41
CA ALA A 34 0.76 16.56 -9.29
C ALA A 34 2.17 16.42 -9.90
N ALA A 35 2.38 16.99 -11.11
CA ALA A 35 3.67 16.96 -11.81
C ALA A 35 4.83 17.66 -11.08
N LYS A 36 4.52 18.72 -10.30
CA LYS A 36 5.51 19.41 -9.48
C LYS A 36 5.76 18.72 -8.14
N GLY A 37 4.84 17.86 -7.72
CA GLY A 37 4.92 17.10 -6.48
C GLY A 37 5.77 15.84 -6.57
N PRO A 38 5.97 15.17 -5.43
CA PRO A 38 6.70 13.92 -5.36
C PRO A 38 5.99 12.81 -6.13
N LEU A 39 6.77 11.87 -6.65
CA LEU A 39 6.33 10.58 -7.15
C LEU A 39 6.65 9.53 -6.09
N LEU A 40 5.61 8.84 -5.62
CA LEU A 40 5.71 7.59 -4.89
C LEU A 40 5.98 6.50 -5.94
N VAL A 41 7.21 5.97 -5.98
CA VAL A 41 7.65 5.07 -7.07
C VAL A 41 6.87 3.75 -7.08
N ASP A 42 6.44 3.30 -5.90
CA ASP A 42 5.52 2.17 -5.71
C ASP A 42 4.36 2.63 -4.82
N GLY A 43 3.19 2.84 -5.41
CA GLY A 43 1.97 3.29 -4.73
C GLY A 43 1.32 2.24 -3.83
N THR A 44 1.82 1.00 -3.83
CA THR A 44 1.37 -0.05 -2.89
C THR A 44 2.05 0.05 -1.54
N ILE A 45 3.17 0.76 -1.44
CA ILE A 45 3.86 1.05 -0.18
C ILE A 45 3.06 2.05 0.64
N SER A 46 3.01 1.82 1.94
CA SER A 46 2.28 2.61 2.93
C SER A 46 2.96 3.96 3.15
N TYR A 47 2.44 5.02 2.52
CA TYR A 47 2.88 6.40 2.73
C TYR A 47 1.85 7.23 3.50
N ALA A 48 2.33 8.04 4.43
CA ALA A 48 1.56 9.12 5.05
C ALA A 48 1.90 10.44 4.35
N VAL A 49 1.15 10.78 3.31
CA VAL A 49 1.33 12.03 2.56
C VAL A 49 0.67 13.18 3.32
N ARG A 50 1.47 14.08 3.88
CA ARG A 50 1.01 15.21 4.70
C ARG A 50 0.89 16.48 3.88
N ALA A 51 -0.24 17.16 4.02
CA ALA A 51 -0.49 18.42 3.32
C ALA A 51 -1.07 19.47 4.27
N ALA A 52 -0.39 20.61 4.38
CA ALA A 52 -0.83 21.75 5.18
C ALA A 52 -1.12 22.97 4.30
N PHE A 53 -2.28 23.59 4.49
CA PHE A 53 -2.75 24.74 3.72
C PHE A 53 -2.95 25.94 4.63
N SER A 54 -2.54 27.11 4.17
CA SER A 54 -2.65 28.37 4.90
C SER A 54 -3.93 29.14 4.59
N LYS A 55 -4.51 28.94 3.39
CA LYS A 55 -5.70 29.65 2.92
C LYS A 55 -6.47 28.85 1.87
N ALA A 56 -7.69 29.31 1.56
CA ALA A 56 -8.49 28.76 0.48
C ALA A 56 -7.81 28.95 -0.89
N GLY A 57 -8.05 28.02 -1.81
CA GLY A 57 -7.52 28.06 -3.18
C GLY A 57 -6.10 27.54 -3.35
N GLU A 58 -5.36 27.33 -2.26
CA GLU A 58 -4.06 26.64 -2.33
C GLU A 58 -4.23 25.21 -2.83
N LYS A 59 -3.29 24.76 -3.67
CA LYS A 59 -3.25 23.42 -4.22
C LYS A 59 -1.95 22.74 -3.88
N LYS A 60 -2.02 21.44 -3.61
CA LYS A 60 -0.87 20.55 -3.47
C LYS A 60 -1.16 19.25 -4.18
N GLY A 61 -0.20 18.71 -4.90
CA GLY A 61 -0.34 17.45 -5.59
C GLY A 61 0.87 16.56 -5.46
N PHE A 62 0.67 15.30 -5.80
CA PHE A 62 1.71 14.28 -5.89
C PHE A 62 1.27 13.20 -6.89
N ARG A 63 2.15 12.26 -7.15
CA ARG A 63 1.94 11.14 -8.08
C ARG A 63 2.25 9.83 -7.37
N ALA A 64 1.60 8.76 -7.77
CA ALA A 64 1.93 7.41 -7.32
C ALA A 64 1.84 6.43 -8.49
N ALA A 65 2.87 5.61 -8.67
CA ALA A 65 2.90 4.63 -9.74
C ALA A 65 2.40 3.26 -9.23
N PHE A 66 1.61 2.59 -10.06
CA PHE A 66 1.09 1.26 -9.78
C PHE A 66 1.35 0.36 -10.98
N ALA A 67 1.67 -0.90 -10.71
CA ALA A 67 1.69 -1.97 -11.70
C ALA A 67 0.26 -2.48 -11.99
N GLN A 68 0.12 -3.24 -13.07
CA GLN A 68 -1.16 -3.88 -13.40
C GLN A 68 -1.58 -4.86 -12.30
N GLY A 69 -2.79 -4.71 -11.78
CA GLY A 69 -3.32 -5.60 -10.75
C GLY A 69 -2.92 -5.23 -9.31
N ASP A 70 -2.20 -4.12 -9.13
CA ASP A 70 -1.91 -3.57 -7.81
C ASP A 70 -3.18 -3.09 -7.09
N GLY A 71 -3.12 -3.07 -5.77
CA GLY A 71 -4.13 -2.42 -4.95
C GLY A 71 -3.94 -0.91 -4.92
N LEU A 72 -4.95 -0.17 -5.38
CA LEU A 72 -5.07 1.26 -5.13
C LEU A 72 -5.82 1.46 -3.81
N SER A 73 -5.08 1.75 -2.73
CA SER A 73 -5.65 2.07 -1.42
C SER A 73 -5.35 3.53 -1.07
N VAL A 74 -6.39 4.30 -0.75
CA VAL A 74 -6.28 5.70 -0.36
C VAL A 74 -7.18 5.98 0.83
N GLU A 75 -6.64 6.52 1.90
CA GLU A 75 -7.41 6.96 3.07
C GLU A 75 -7.20 8.45 3.33
N TYR A 76 -8.26 9.16 3.67
CA TYR A 76 -8.21 10.58 4.02
C TYR A 76 -8.39 10.74 5.51
N LEU A 77 -7.40 11.35 6.17
CA LEU A 77 -7.40 11.57 7.60
C LEU A 77 -7.16 13.03 7.96
N ILE A 78 -7.64 13.39 9.15
CA ILE A 78 -7.31 14.63 9.84
C ILE A 78 -6.90 14.32 11.29
N VAL A 79 -6.14 15.21 11.91
CA VAL A 79 -5.88 15.12 13.35
C VAL A 79 -7.19 15.36 14.10
N ASP A 80 -7.48 14.53 15.10
CA ASP A 80 -8.61 14.71 16.02
C ASP A 80 -8.28 15.78 17.08
N LYS A 81 -7.99 17.00 16.62
CA LYS A 81 -7.72 18.16 17.46
C LYS A 81 -8.17 19.43 16.74
N LYS A 82 -8.48 20.48 17.50
CA LYS A 82 -8.73 21.81 16.94
C LYS A 82 -7.46 22.33 16.23
N PRO A 83 -7.60 23.03 15.09
CA PRO A 83 -8.85 23.34 14.40
C PRO A 83 -9.40 22.21 13.51
N GLU A 84 -8.58 21.24 13.11
CA GLU A 84 -8.91 20.22 12.09
C GLU A 84 -10.22 19.47 12.37
N ASN A 85 -10.42 18.97 13.59
CA ASN A 85 -11.60 18.16 13.91
C ASN A 85 -12.94 18.92 13.91
N THR A 86 -12.89 20.26 13.93
CA THR A 86 -14.09 21.12 13.85
C THR A 86 -14.50 21.47 12.42
N LEU A 87 -13.67 21.15 11.42
CA LEU A 87 -13.96 21.45 10.03
C LEU A 87 -15.14 20.61 9.53
N ARG A 88 -16.12 21.24 8.88
CA ARG A 88 -17.21 20.53 8.20
C ARG A 88 -16.71 19.91 6.89
N PRO A 89 -17.37 18.85 6.35
CA PRO A 89 -17.02 18.27 5.05
C PRO A 89 -16.82 19.29 3.92
N THR A 90 -17.69 20.30 3.83
CA THR A 90 -17.62 21.38 2.83
C THR A 90 -16.45 22.35 3.02
N GLN A 91 -15.82 22.32 4.20
CA GLN A 91 -14.70 23.17 4.59
C GLN A 91 -13.34 22.45 4.49
N LEU A 92 -13.34 21.15 4.25
CA LEU A 92 -12.11 20.37 4.15
C LEU A 92 -11.51 20.45 2.73
N PRO A 93 -10.18 20.35 2.58
CA PRO A 93 -9.55 20.25 1.28
C PRO A 93 -10.10 19.06 0.47
N THR A 94 -10.47 19.29 -0.79
CA THR A 94 -10.98 18.22 -1.67
C THR A 94 -9.81 17.49 -2.32
N LEU A 95 -9.87 16.15 -2.40
CA LEU A 95 -8.93 15.34 -3.16
C LEU A 95 -9.55 14.91 -4.49
N VAL A 96 -8.87 15.22 -5.59
CA VAL A 96 -9.14 14.67 -6.92
C VAL A 96 -8.01 13.71 -7.27
N MET A 97 -8.38 12.49 -7.63
CA MET A 97 -7.46 11.47 -8.14
C MET A 97 -7.74 11.26 -9.62
N THR A 98 -6.71 11.24 -10.45
CA THR A 98 -6.82 11.02 -11.90
C THR A 98 -6.00 9.80 -12.28
N SER A 99 -6.64 8.85 -12.97
CA SER A 99 -6.00 7.61 -13.41
C SER A 99 -5.02 7.87 -14.57
N PRO A 100 -4.13 6.90 -14.87
CA PRO A 100 -3.21 6.99 -16.01
C PRO A 100 -3.92 7.19 -17.36
N LYS A 101 -5.19 6.75 -17.48
CA LYS A 101 -6.03 6.94 -18.66
C LYS A 101 -6.76 8.29 -18.70
N GLY A 102 -6.57 9.14 -17.69
CA GLY A 102 -7.17 10.47 -17.61
C GLY A 102 -8.53 10.51 -16.92
N THR A 103 -9.07 9.39 -16.43
CA THR A 103 -10.34 9.37 -15.69
C THR A 103 -10.16 9.95 -14.30
N SER A 104 -10.94 10.99 -13.95
CA SER A 104 -10.87 11.62 -12.64
C SER A 104 -12.00 11.19 -11.70
N LEU A 105 -11.67 11.05 -10.42
CA LEU A 105 -12.59 10.82 -9.30
C LEU A 105 -12.33 11.85 -8.20
N THR A 106 -13.38 12.48 -7.70
CA THR A 106 -13.31 13.27 -6.46
C THR A 106 -13.64 12.39 -5.27
N LEU A 107 -12.74 12.31 -4.29
CA LEU A 107 -12.98 11.52 -3.08
C LEU A 107 -14.11 12.15 -2.27
N LYS A 108 -15.16 11.36 -1.99
CA LYS A 108 -16.30 11.79 -1.18
C LYS A 108 -16.06 11.44 0.29
N PHE A 109 -16.35 12.39 1.18
CA PHE A 109 -16.35 12.13 2.63
C PHE A 109 -17.63 11.42 3.03
N THR A 110 -17.50 10.18 3.50
CA THR A 110 -18.62 9.30 3.86
C THR A 110 -18.59 8.89 5.32
N GLU A 111 -17.51 9.20 6.04
CA GLU A 111 -17.35 8.82 7.43
C GLU A 111 -16.71 9.93 8.28
N ARG A 112 -16.75 9.73 9.59
CA ARG A 112 -15.95 10.47 10.58
C ARG A 112 -15.72 9.54 11.76
N THR A 113 -14.79 8.60 11.61
CA THR A 113 -14.53 7.55 12.62
C THR A 113 -13.13 7.68 13.19
N LYS A 114 -12.93 7.21 14.43
CA LYS A 114 -11.61 7.28 15.07
C LYS A 114 -10.64 6.29 14.45
N PHE A 115 -9.39 6.72 14.30
CA PHE A 115 -8.27 5.85 13.95
C PHE A 115 -7.89 4.97 15.15
N PRO A 116 -7.91 3.63 15.02
CA PRO A 116 -7.78 2.74 16.17
C PRO A 116 -6.35 2.51 16.71
N TYR A 117 -5.29 3.05 16.08
CA TYR A 117 -3.90 2.63 16.37
C TYR A 117 -2.85 3.75 16.38
N SER A 118 -2.91 4.76 17.26
CA SER A 118 -1.79 5.73 17.34
C SER A 118 -1.72 6.54 18.63
N GLY A 119 -0.50 6.99 18.97
CA GLY A 119 -0.25 8.03 19.99
C GLY A 119 -0.65 9.44 19.57
N VAL A 120 -1.12 9.62 18.33
CA VAL A 120 -1.73 10.86 17.81
C VAL A 120 -3.14 10.52 17.35
N ASN A 121 -4.17 11.13 17.94
CA ASN A 121 -5.56 10.82 17.56
C ASN A 121 -5.86 11.35 16.15
N TYR A 122 -6.31 10.47 15.24
CA TYR A 122 -6.77 10.83 13.90
C TYR A 122 -8.25 10.46 13.70
N LEU A 123 -8.91 11.16 12.77
CA LEU A 123 -10.23 10.80 12.24
C LEU A 123 -10.10 10.39 10.78
N TYR A 124 -10.65 9.23 10.44
CA TYR A 124 -10.93 8.84 9.06
C TYR A 124 -12.12 9.63 8.54
N LEU A 125 -12.01 10.17 7.33
CA LEU A 125 -13.07 10.90 6.66
C LEU A 125 -13.56 10.23 5.37
N ALA A 126 -12.68 9.50 4.71
CA ALA A 126 -12.98 8.71 3.54
C ALA A 126 -11.94 7.61 3.36
N ARG A 127 -12.35 6.51 2.74
CA ARG A 127 -11.49 5.42 2.28
C ARG A 127 -11.91 5.04 0.88
N TYR A 128 -10.92 4.82 0.02
CA TYR A 128 -11.11 4.38 -1.34
C TYR A 128 -10.19 3.20 -1.61
N GLN A 129 -10.77 2.15 -2.19
CA GLN A 129 -10.05 0.95 -2.56
C GLN A 129 -10.50 0.52 -3.95
N ALA A 130 -9.54 0.18 -4.80
CA ALA A 130 -9.77 -0.37 -6.14
C ALA A 130 -8.58 -1.21 -6.58
N VAL A 131 -8.73 -1.92 -7.70
CA VAL A 131 -7.58 -2.43 -8.46
C VAL A 131 -7.06 -1.27 -9.31
N ALA A 132 -5.77 -1.02 -9.25
CA ALA A 132 -5.12 0.05 -9.98
C ALA A 132 -5.04 -0.28 -11.48
N GLU A 133 -5.23 0.74 -12.30
CA GLU A 133 -4.76 0.73 -13.67
C GLU A 133 -3.23 0.88 -13.66
N ALA A 134 -2.53 0.12 -14.51
CA ALA A 134 -1.09 0.26 -14.61
C ALA A 134 -0.71 1.69 -15.04
N GLY A 135 0.22 2.30 -14.31
CA GLY A 135 0.76 3.62 -14.61
C GLY A 135 0.71 4.58 -13.43
N GLU A 136 0.89 5.85 -13.75
CA GLU A 136 1.04 6.92 -12.77
C GLU A 136 -0.30 7.63 -12.52
N TYR A 137 -0.80 7.52 -11.30
CA TYR A 137 -1.96 8.28 -10.83
C TYR A 137 -1.53 9.67 -10.38
N SER A 138 -2.36 10.67 -10.69
CA SER A 138 -2.19 12.04 -10.21
C SER A 138 -3.17 12.35 -9.09
N PHE A 139 -2.66 12.90 -7.99
CA PHE A 139 -3.45 13.30 -6.83
C PHE A 139 -3.34 14.81 -6.67
N LEU A 140 -4.46 15.51 -6.61
CA LEU A 140 -4.52 16.95 -6.44
C LEU A 140 -5.48 17.31 -5.30
N VAL A 141 -4.92 17.93 -4.27
CA VAL A 141 -5.65 18.45 -3.14
C VAL A 141 -5.86 19.95 -3.32
N SER A 142 -7.10 20.41 -3.16
CA SER A 142 -7.46 21.84 -3.24
C SER A 142 -8.08 22.32 -1.93
N ALA A 143 -7.46 23.30 -1.29
CA ALA A 143 -7.90 23.84 -0.01
C ALA A 143 -9.17 24.67 -0.13
N LYS A 144 -10.12 24.45 0.78
CA LYS A 144 -11.31 25.29 0.96
C LYS A 144 -11.10 26.39 2.02
N ARG A 145 -10.10 26.21 2.89
CA ARG A 145 -9.61 27.13 3.93
C ARG A 145 -8.31 26.59 4.51
N LYS A 146 -7.74 27.27 5.51
CA LYS A 146 -6.63 26.75 6.33
C LYS A 146 -7.00 25.39 6.93
N ALA A 147 -6.19 24.37 6.66
CA ALA A 147 -6.38 23.00 7.15
C ALA A 147 -5.10 22.18 6.99
N SER A 148 -4.91 21.17 7.84
CA SER A 148 -3.88 20.15 7.68
C SER A 148 -4.51 18.77 7.55
N ILE A 149 -4.02 17.96 6.61
CA ILE A 149 -4.58 16.65 6.29
C ILE A 149 -3.46 15.62 6.10
N ILE A 150 -3.83 14.35 6.23
CA ILE A 150 -2.97 13.21 5.92
C ILE A 150 -3.71 12.35 4.91
N LEU A 151 -3.04 12.01 3.81
CA LEU A 151 -3.50 11.01 2.87
C LEU A 151 -2.65 9.77 3.04
N SER A 152 -3.26 8.67 3.45
CA SER A 152 -2.63 7.35 3.39
C SER A 152 -2.70 6.85 1.95
N VAL A 153 -1.59 6.38 1.41
CA VAL A 153 -1.52 5.73 0.09
C VAL A 153 -0.82 4.39 0.27
N GLY A 154 -1.35 3.34 -0.34
CA GLY A 154 -0.79 2.00 -0.21
C GLY A 154 -0.99 1.40 1.19
N VAL A 155 -0.43 0.21 1.39
CA VAL A 155 -0.65 -0.62 2.58
C VAL A 155 0.59 -1.43 3.00
N LYS A 156 1.60 -1.59 2.14
CA LYS A 156 2.82 -2.35 2.46
C LYS A 156 3.73 -1.52 3.37
N GLU A 157 3.97 -1.98 4.59
CA GLU A 157 4.77 -1.27 5.60
C GLU A 157 6.29 -1.53 5.44
N ILE A 158 6.80 -1.27 4.23
CA ILE A 158 8.22 -1.36 3.90
C ILE A 158 8.75 0.01 3.47
N PRO A 159 10.07 0.27 3.58
CA PRO A 159 10.65 1.48 3.02
C PRO A 159 10.42 1.54 1.50
N GLY A 160 10.01 2.71 1.02
CA GLY A 160 9.76 2.99 -0.39
C GLY A 160 10.50 4.21 -0.91
N GLU A 161 10.60 4.30 -2.23
CA GLU A 161 11.30 5.38 -2.90
C GLU A 161 10.36 6.55 -3.23
N VAL A 162 10.82 7.77 -2.93
CA VAL A 162 10.09 9.01 -3.21
C VAL A 162 10.98 9.93 -4.03
N LEU A 163 10.59 10.18 -5.27
CA LEU A 163 11.29 11.07 -6.18
C LEU A 163 10.66 12.45 -6.17
N ARG A 164 11.46 13.52 -6.05
CA ARG A 164 10.97 14.90 -6.15
C ARG A 164 11.40 15.56 -7.44
N GLY A 165 10.54 16.44 -7.94
CA GLY A 165 10.75 17.17 -9.19
C GLY A 165 10.05 16.52 -10.38
N PRO A 166 10.12 17.18 -11.55
CA PRO A 166 9.61 16.59 -12.79
C PRO A 166 10.26 15.23 -13.01
N LYS A 167 9.47 14.25 -13.46
CA LYS A 167 9.98 12.92 -13.84
C LYS A 167 11.24 13.13 -14.69
N PRO A 168 12.40 12.53 -14.35
CA PRO A 168 13.53 12.53 -15.26
C PRO A 168 13.00 12.02 -16.59
N THR A 169 12.96 12.90 -17.59
CA THR A 169 12.63 12.46 -18.93
C THR A 169 13.75 11.50 -19.27
N PRO A 170 13.48 10.23 -19.63
CA PRO A 170 14.54 9.38 -20.12
C PRO A 170 15.17 10.15 -21.27
N SER A 171 16.42 10.59 -21.08
CA SER A 171 17.20 11.22 -22.13
C SER A 171 17.30 10.15 -23.20
N VAL A 172 16.58 10.33 -24.29
CA VAL A 172 16.58 9.40 -25.41
C VAL A 172 17.99 9.47 -26.00
N THR A 173 18.88 8.65 -25.48
CA THR A 173 20.10 8.30 -26.21
C THR A 173 19.62 7.47 -27.39
N PRO A 174 19.86 7.89 -28.66
CA PRO A 174 19.41 7.13 -29.80
C PRO A 174 20.09 5.75 -29.76
N ALA A 175 19.29 4.70 -29.57
CA ALA A 175 19.77 3.34 -29.76
C ALA A 175 20.11 3.13 -31.25
N PRO A 176 21.24 2.51 -31.61
CA PRO A 176 21.56 2.22 -33.01
C PRO A 176 20.50 1.31 -33.63
N ALA A 177 20.09 1.66 -34.84
CA ALA A 177 19.11 0.91 -35.62
C ALA A 177 19.60 -0.50 -35.95
N THR A 178 18.82 -1.52 -35.62
CA THR A 178 18.97 -2.88 -36.14
C THR A 178 17.76 -3.24 -37.00
N THR A 179 18.04 -3.50 -38.27
CA THR A 179 17.18 -3.99 -39.36
C THR A 179 16.48 -5.33 -39.01
N PRO A 180 15.28 -5.65 -39.55
CA PRO A 180 14.39 -6.67 -39.00
C PRO A 180 14.48 -8.06 -39.65
N THR A 181 13.81 -9.04 -39.00
CA THR A 181 13.11 -10.25 -39.54
C THR A 181 13.78 -11.61 -39.20
N PRO A 182 13.05 -12.75 -39.03
CA PRO A 182 11.59 -12.98 -38.99
C PRO A 182 11.02 -13.59 -37.69
N THR A 183 9.70 -13.42 -37.57
CA THR A 183 8.71 -14.22 -36.83
C THR A 183 8.96 -15.74 -36.89
N PRO A 184 8.63 -16.46 -35.81
CA PRO A 184 7.59 -17.46 -35.94
C PRO A 184 6.44 -17.29 -34.93
N SER A 185 5.26 -17.51 -35.47
CA SER A 185 3.99 -17.74 -34.81
C SER A 185 4.04 -19.02 -34.00
N ALA A 186 3.59 -18.96 -32.74
CA ALA A 186 2.64 -19.94 -32.19
C ALA A 186 2.17 -19.43 -30.81
N ALA A 187 0.86 -19.30 -30.68
CA ALA A 187 0.18 -19.13 -29.41
C ALA A 187 0.50 -20.29 -28.47
N ALA A 188 0.82 -19.98 -27.22
CA ALA A 188 0.74 -20.94 -26.11
C ALA A 188 -0.21 -20.36 -25.07
N THR A 189 -1.47 -20.78 -25.18
CA THR A 189 -2.47 -20.73 -24.14
C THR A 189 -1.99 -21.60 -22.98
N SER A 190 -1.63 -21.02 -21.85
CA SER A 190 -1.39 -21.79 -20.62
C SER A 190 -2.62 -21.75 -19.73
N THR A 191 -3.51 -22.72 -19.95
CA THR A 191 -4.41 -23.23 -18.91
C THR A 191 -3.56 -23.95 -17.85
N PRO A 192 -3.65 -23.66 -16.55
CA PRO A 192 -3.09 -24.56 -15.55
C PRO A 192 -4.10 -25.66 -15.24
N ALA A 193 -3.87 -26.86 -15.79
CA ALA A 193 -4.37 -28.10 -15.23
C ALA A 193 -3.54 -28.45 -13.97
N PRO A 194 -4.12 -29.13 -12.96
CA PRO A 194 -3.48 -29.29 -11.65
C PRO A 194 -2.39 -30.36 -11.69
N ALA A 195 -1.19 -30.03 -11.18
CA ALA A 195 -0.10 -30.97 -10.97
C ALA A 195 0.88 -30.45 -9.89
N PRO A 196 1.70 -31.33 -9.30
CA PRO A 196 1.42 -32.39 -8.33
C PRO A 196 1.54 -31.86 -6.89
N THR A 197 1.30 -32.72 -5.89
CA THR A 197 1.50 -32.47 -4.46
C THR A 197 2.97 -32.11 -4.18
N LYS A 198 3.31 -30.81 -4.23
CA LYS A 198 4.64 -30.31 -3.85
C LYS A 198 4.82 -30.44 -2.35
N THR A 199 5.95 -31.00 -1.94
CA THR A 199 6.43 -31.03 -0.57
C THR A 199 6.79 -29.59 -0.16
N GLY A 200 5.80 -28.83 0.30
CA GLY A 200 5.98 -27.45 0.76
C GLY A 200 5.95 -26.38 -0.33
N TYR A 201 5.52 -25.17 0.07
CA TYR A 201 5.56 -23.96 -0.74
C TYR A 201 6.64 -23.04 -0.19
N THR A 202 7.39 -22.33 -1.04
CA THR A 202 8.47 -21.44 -0.57
C THR A 202 8.02 -19.98 -0.47
N MET A 203 8.67 -19.18 0.37
CA MET A 203 8.43 -17.73 0.40
C MET A 203 8.73 -17.03 -0.93
N ALA A 204 9.62 -17.59 -1.76
CA ALA A 204 9.86 -17.07 -3.10
C ALA A 204 8.63 -17.23 -4.01
N GLN A 205 7.96 -18.38 -3.94
CA GLN A 205 6.69 -18.60 -4.64
C GLN A 205 5.61 -17.66 -4.09
N VAL A 206 5.51 -17.50 -2.76
CA VAL A 206 4.55 -16.55 -2.18
C VAL A 206 4.79 -15.15 -2.74
N ARG A 207 6.03 -14.63 -2.69
CA ARG A 207 6.40 -13.31 -3.24
C ARG A 207 6.13 -13.15 -4.73
N ALA A 208 6.16 -14.23 -5.52
CA ALA A 208 5.82 -14.18 -6.94
C ALA A 208 4.31 -14.03 -7.20
N ASN A 209 3.47 -14.40 -6.22
CA ASN A 209 2.03 -14.27 -6.25
C ASN A 209 1.61 -13.10 -5.35
N ASN A 210 1.96 -11.88 -5.76
CA ASN A 210 1.87 -10.66 -4.95
C ASN A 210 0.89 -9.59 -5.46
N SER A 211 -0.06 -9.95 -6.32
CA SER A 211 -1.04 -9.01 -6.90
C SER A 211 -2.47 -9.42 -6.58
N ALA A 212 -3.44 -8.50 -6.73
CA ALA A 212 -4.84 -8.82 -6.46
C ALA A 212 -5.42 -9.89 -7.42
N SER A 213 -4.83 -10.05 -8.60
CA SER A 213 -5.19 -11.08 -9.58
C SER A 213 -4.47 -12.42 -9.36
N ASN A 214 -3.47 -12.45 -8.50
CA ASN A 214 -2.71 -13.65 -8.16
C ASN A 214 -2.07 -13.45 -6.79
N CYS A 215 -2.86 -13.66 -5.73
CA CYS A 215 -2.57 -13.22 -4.37
C CYS A 215 -2.36 -14.41 -3.45
N TRP A 216 -1.12 -14.71 -3.09
CA TRP A 216 -0.80 -15.67 -2.05
C TRP A 216 -0.31 -14.98 -0.79
N SER A 217 -0.59 -15.54 0.38
CA SER A 217 -0.04 -15.06 1.64
C SER A 217 0.24 -16.24 2.57
N VAL A 218 1.21 -16.08 3.47
CA VAL A 218 1.44 -17.01 4.57
C VAL A 218 0.61 -16.59 5.77
N ILE A 219 -0.08 -17.55 6.38
CA ILE A 219 -0.74 -17.39 7.68
C ILE A 219 -0.42 -18.64 8.49
N ASP A 220 0.20 -18.48 9.65
CA ASP A 220 0.52 -19.56 10.60
C ASP A 220 1.22 -20.76 9.91
N ASP A 221 2.36 -20.49 9.26
CA ASP A 221 3.19 -21.48 8.54
C ASP A 221 2.48 -22.22 7.39
N SER A 222 1.33 -21.74 6.92
CA SER A 222 0.61 -22.27 5.76
C SER A 222 0.46 -21.21 4.68
N VAL A 223 0.56 -21.63 3.41
CA VAL A 223 0.36 -20.77 2.25
C VAL A 223 -1.09 -20.88 1.78
N TYR A 224 -1.70 -19.73 1.48
CA TYR A 224 -3.07 -19.60 1.03
C TYR A 224 -3.14 -18.83 -0.29
N ASP A 225 -3.98 -19.28 -1.22
CA ASP A 225 -4.39 -18.51 -2.39
C ASP A 225 -5.65 -17.70 -2.08
N LEU A 226 -5.45 -16.42 -1.81
CA LEU A 226 -6.51 -15.50 -1.40
C LEU A 226 -7.14 -14.77 -2.59
N THR A 227 -6.73 -15.06 -3.82
CA THR A 227 -7.14 -14.33 -5.04
C THR A 227 -8.66 -14.17 -5.13
N ASN A 228 -9.39 -15.27 -4.93
CA ASN A 228 -10.86 -15.28 -4.99
C ASN A 228 -11.53 -14.77 -3.71
N TRP A 229 -10.78 -14.66 -2.61
CA TRP A 229 -11.30 -14.19 -1.33
C TRP A 229 -11.32 -12.66 -1.22
N ILE A 230 -10.45 -11.96 -1.96
CA ILE A 230 -10.27 -10.50 -1.89
C ILE A 230 -11.60 -9.73 -1.92
N LYS A 231 -12.50 -10.07 -2.85
CA LYS A 231 -13.76 -9.32 -3.04
C LYS A 231 -14.83 -9.64 -1.98
N SER A 232 -14.69 -10.79 -1.31
CA SER A 232 -15.66 -11.31 -0.35
C SER A 232 -15.24 -11.05 1.10
N HIS A 233 -14.04 -10.51 1.32
CA HIS A 233 -13.53 -10.26 2.65
C HIS A 233 -14.34 -9.15 3.36
N PRO A 234 -15.00 -9.44 4.50
CA PRO A 234 -15.84 -8.46 5.21
C PRO A 234 -15.08 -7.24 5.73
N GLY A 235 -13.77 -7.38 5.99
CA GLY A 235 -12.89 -6.27 6.38
C GLY A 235 -12.45 -5.36 5.22
N GLY A 236 -12.97 -5.60 4.01
CA GLY A 236 -12.59 -4.89 2.80
C GLY A 236 -11.47 -5.60 2.02
N SER A 237 -11.46 -5.39 0.71
CA SER A 237 -10.52 -6.04 -0.22
C SER A 237 -9.07 -5.62 0.00
N GLY A 238 -8.82 -4.34 0.31
CA GLY A 238 -7.49 -3.78 0.55
C GLY A 238 -6.74 -4.45 1.69
N ALA A 239 -7.46 -4.94 2.71
CA ALA A 239 -6.85 -5.68 3.81
C ALA A 239 -6.23 -7.01 3.35
N ILE A 240 -6.80 -7.66 2.33
CA ILE A 240 -6.24 -8.88 1.73
C ILE A 240 -5.19 -8.54 0.70
N VAL A 241 -5.45 -7.52 -0.14
CA VAL A 241 -4.50 -7.09 -1.17
C VAL A 241 -3.15 -6.65 -0.56
N GLY A 242 -3.17 -6.06 0.63
CA GLY A 242 -1.94 -5.71 1.36
C GLY A 242 -1.12 -6.90 1.84
N LEU A 243 -1.69 -8.11 1.86
CA LEU A 243 -0.99 -9.33 2.29
C LEU A 243 -0.43 -10.14 1.13
N CYS A 244 -0.81 -9.83 -0.12
CA CYS A 244 -0.35 -10.56 -1.29
C CYS A 244 1.19 -10.53 -1.37
N GLY A 245 1.80 -11.69 -1.47
CA GLY A 245 3.24 -11.86 -1.56
C GLY A 245 3.99 -11.84 -0.24
N THR A 246 3.30 -11.76 0.89
CA THR A 246 3.91 -11.55 2.21
C THR A 246 3.49 -12.61 3.23
N ASP A 247 4.19 -12.63 4.36
CA ASP A 247 3.72 -13.33 5.56
C ASP A 247 2.74 -12.42 6.32
N GLY A 248 1.45 -12.77 6.24
CA GLY A 248 0.36 -12.06 6.85
C GLY A 248 -0.01 -12.54 8.26
N SER A 249 0.75 -13.46 8.86
CA SER A 249 0.39 -14.08 10.16
C SER A 249 0.18 -13.03 11.26
N GLY A 250 1.04 -12.00 11.32
CA GLY A 250 0.89 -10.90 12.28
C GLY A 250 -0.36 -10.05 12.04
N ALA A 251 -0.66 -9.72 10.78
CA ALA A 251 -1.84 -8.94 10.43
C ALA A 251 -3.14 -9.73 10.70
N PHE A 252 -3.14 -11.02 10.36
CA PHE A 252 -4.28 -11.91 10.59
C PHE A 252 -4.55 -12.09 12.08
N SER A 253 -3.53 -12.46 12.88
CA SER A 253 -3.66 -12.65 14.33
C SER A 253 -4.11 -11.38 15.05
N SER A 254 -3.61 -10.21 14.67
CA SER A 254 -4.02 -8.92 15.25
C SER A 254 -5.51 -8.61 15.08
N LYS A 255 -6.12 -9.07 13.98
CA LYS A 255 -7.55 -8.80 13.67
C LYS A 255 -8.47 -9.95 14.04
N HIS A 256 -7.98 -11.19 13.98
CA HIS A 256 -8.80 -12.40 14.04
C HIS A 256 -8.34 -13.42 15.07
N GLY A 257 -7.29 -13.16 15.85
CA GLY A 257 -6.68 -14.15 16.77
C GLY A 257 -7.62 -14.74 17.82
N ASN A 258 -8.73 -14.06 18.15
CA ASN A 258 -9.76 -14.55 19.09
C ASN A 258 -11.02 -15.10 18.39
N GLN A 259 -10.98 -15.35 17.09
CA GLN A 259 -12.12 -15.75 16.29
C GLN A 259 -11.87 -17.09 15.58
N SER A 260 -12.72 -18.09 15.80
CA SER A 260 -12.63 -19.40 15.14
C SER A 260 -13.14 -19.38 13.69
N ARG A 261 -14.10 -18.50 13.37
CA ARG A 261 -14.74 -18.41 12.04
C ARG A 261 -13.78 -17.98 10.91
N PRO A 262 -12.94 -16.94 11.06
CA PRO A 262 -12.00 -16.54 10.01
C PRO A 262 -10.97 -17.62 9.66
N ALA A 263 -10.47 -18.36 10.66
CA ALA A 263 -9.55 -19.48 10.43
C ALA A 263 -10.21 -20.62 9.65
N ALA A 264 -11.47 -20.94 9.95
CA ALA A 264 -12.24 -21.94 9.21
C ALA A 264 -12.48 -21.52 7.75
N GLN A 265 -12.74 -20.23 7.49
CA GLN A 265 -12.93 -19.71 6.14
C GLN A 265 -11.66 -19.79 5.29
N LEU A 266 -10.48 -19.63 5.89
CA LEU A 266 -9.19 -19.75 5.18
C LEU A 266 -8.90 -21.18 4.72
N SER A 267 -9.49 -22.20 5.35
CA SER A 267 -9.20 -23.60 5.04
C SER A 267 -9.45 -23.98 3.56
N SER A 268 -10.46 -23.38 2.92
CA SER A 268 -10.79 -23.61 1.51
C SER A 268 -9.82 -22.95 0.52
N TYR A 269 -8.99 -22.02 1.00
CA TYR A 269 -7.98 -21.29 0.22
C TYR A 269 -6.57 -21.83 0.46
N ARG A 270 -6.39 -22.80 1.36
CA ARG A 270 -5.08 -23.32 1.76
C ARG A 270 -4.47 -24.14 0.64
N LEU A 271 -3.26 -23.77 0.23
CA LEU A 271 -2.46 -24.53 -0.72
C LEU A 271 -1.66 -25.63 -0.03
N GLY A 272 -1.00 -25.31 1.08
CA GLY A 272 -0.15 -26.26 1.80
C GLY A 272 0.76 -25.58 2.84
N PRO A 273 1.67 -26.34 3.47
CA PRO A 273 2.63 -25.78 4.43
C PRO A 273 3.70 -24.92 3.74
N LEU A 274 4.21 -23.92 4.44
CA LEU A 274 5.40 -23.18 4.06
C LEU A 274 6.65 -24.04 4.36
N GLU A 275 7.52 -24.18 3.36
CA GLU A 275 8.84 -24.78 3.48
C GLU A 275 9.80 -23.74 4.09
N LYS A 276 10.46 -24.12 5.20
CA LYS A 276 11.39 -23.28 5.96
C LYS A 276 12.83 -23.57 5.59
#